data_AF-X0SMK9-F1
#
_entry.id   AF-X0SMK9-F1
#
_cell.length_a   1.000
_cell.length_b   1.000
_cell.length_c   1.000
_cell.angle_alpha   90.00
_cell.angle_beta   90.00
_cell.angle_gamma   90.00
#
_symmetry.space_group_name_H-M   'P 1'
#
loop_
_entity.id
_entity.type
_entity.pdbx_description
1 polymer ?
#
loop_
_entity_poly.entity_id
_entity_poly.type
_entity_poly.pdbx_seq_one_letter_code
_entity_poly.pdbx_strand_id
1 'polypeptide(L)'
;QPRFVMLVGDAHFDPRNYLGFGDLDQVPTKLVDTDYLKTASDDWFVDFDDNGLPEMAMGRLPVHTAEEAATVVNKIISYEDTAGSMNDALLVADENINFDYEGGLNMIENLLPQGMTVSKIFRGQNPTARSDLLASLNQGQLLVDYIGHGSAEIWKGGLFSSSDALNLTNFPYLPFFVSMTCLNGYFQDLQVVSLAEALLKAEQGGAVAVWTSSGLTDPAGQVVMNATLILLLFNGQGLTLGEITVGAKEGISDPDTRKTWILFGDPTMRIR
;
A
#
# COMPACT_ATOMS: atom_id res chain seq x y z
N GLN A 1 -15.95 19.88 -10.98
CA GLN A 1 -14.52 20.08 -10.63
C GLN A 1 -13.84 18.71 -10.69
N PRO A 2 -12.54 18.63 -11.03
CA PRO A 2 -11.79 17.38 -10.97
C PRO A 2 -11.91 16.75 -9.57
N ARG A 3 -12.02 15.42 -9.48
CA ARG A 3 -12.13 14.67 -8.21
C ARG A 3 -10.96 13.73 -7.96
N PHE A 4 -10.26 13.35 -9.03
CA PHE A 4 -9.24 12.31 -9.03
C PHE A 4 -7.98 12.78 -9.76
N VAL A 5 -6.80 12.37 -9.27
CA VAL A 5 -5.51 12.50 -9.96
C VAL A 5 -4.84 11.12 -10.00
N MET A 6 -4.50 10.65 -11.18
CA MET A 6 -3.65 9.45 -11.34
C MET A 6 -2.31 9.85 -11.93
N LEU A 7 -1.24 9.62 -11.18
CA LEU A 7 0.13 9.84 -11.62
C LEU A 7 0.62 8.55 -12.28
N VAL A 8 1.04 8.62 -13.54
CA VAL A 8 1.55 7.45 -14.28
C VAL A 8 3.00 7.73 -14.65
N GLY A 9 3.89 7.12 -13.90
CA GLY A 9 5.32 7.35 -13.98
C GLY A 9 5.96 7.26 -12.61
N ASP A 10 7.20 6.79 -12.58
CA ASP A 10 8.00 6.78 -11.37
C ASP A 10 8.59 8.16 -11.03
N ALA A 11 9.09 8.31 -9.82
CA ALA A 11 9.77 9.53 -9.36
C ALA A 11 11.05 9.21 -8.59
N HIS A 12 11.95 10.20 -8.47
CA HIS A 12 13.18 10.01 -7.72
C HIS A 12 13.56 11.23 -6.88
N PHE A 13 14.43 11.01 -5.89
CA PHE A 13 15.01 12.12 -5.13
C PHE A 13 16.01 12.97 -5.95
N ASP A 14 16.41 12.51 -7.14
CA ASP A 14 17.31 13.21 -8.06
C ASP A 14 16.67 13.47 -9.45
N PRO A 15 15.60 14.30 -9.52
CA PRO A 15 14.85 14.55 -10.77
C PRO A 15 15.68 15.22 -11.87
N ARG A 16 16.86 15.74 -11.54
CA ARG A 16 17.75 16.45 -12.48
C ARG A 16 19.01 15.66 -12.78
N ASN A 17 19.07 14.40 -12.36
CA ASN A 17 20.14 13.47 -12.68
C ASN A 17 21.54 14.02 -12.30
N TYR A 18 21.64 14.68 -11.14
CA TYR A 18 22.90 15.19 -10.61
C TYR A 18 23.87 14.05 -10.24
N LEU A 19 23.34 12.87 -9.92
CA LEU A 19 24.11 11.67 -9.56
C LEU A 19 24.53 10.83 -10.77
N GLY A 20 23.98 11.10 -11.96
CA GLY A 20 24.37 10.41 -13.20
C GLY A 20 23.79 9.01 -13.39
N PHE A 21 22.70 8.66 -12.68
CA PHE A 21 22.00 7.38 -12.83
C PHE A 21 21.01 7.34 -14.01
N GLY A 22 20.82 8.47 -14.70
CA GLY A 22 19.91 8.59 -15.85
C GLY A 22 18.66 9.41 -15.53
N ASP A 23 17.91 9.76 -16.56
CA ASP A 23 16.63 10.47 -16.44
C ASP A 23 15.53 9.46 -16.13
N LEU A 24 15.51 8.99 -14.88
CA LEU A 24 14.60 7.96 -14.39
C LEU A 24 13.32 8.53 -13.75
N ASP A 25 13.25 9.85 -13.59
CA ASP A 25 12.11 10.56 -13.03
C ASP A 25 11.12 10.96 -14.15
N GLN A 26 10.01 10.25 -14.25
CA GLN A 26 8.99 10.48 -15.27
C GLN A 26 7.91 11.46 -14.80
N VAL A 27 7.45 11.27 -13.57
CA VAL A 27 6.45 12.12 -12.94
C VAL A 27 6.92 12.43 -11.52
N PRO A 28 7.59 13.58 -11.31
CA PRO A 28 8.19 13.92 -10.03
C PRO A 28 7.20 13.86 -8.87
N THR A 29 7.73 13.58 -7.68
CA THR A 29 7.00 13.65 -6.42
C THR A 29 7.55 14.77 -5.55
N LYS A 30 6.75 15.25 -4.59
CA LYS A 30 7.27 16.18 -3.59
C LYS A 30 8.01 15.40 -2.52
N LEU A 31 9.27 15.74 -2.28
CA LEU A 31 9.95 15.36 -1.06
C LEU A 31 9.62 16.34 0.07
N VAL A 32 8.97 15.85 1.13
CA VAL A 32 8.62 16.58 2.35
C VAL A 32 9.57 16.21 3.50
N ASP A 33 9.83 17.17 4.37
CA ASP A 33 10.58 16.92 5.60
C ASP A 33 9.62 16.29 6.63
N THR A 34 10.04 15.17 7.21
CA THR A 34 9.36 14.47 8.31
C THR A 34 10.28 14.44 9.53
N ASP A 35 9.81 13.94 10.68
CA ASP A 35 10.61 13.93 11.92
C ASP A 35 11.88 13.06 11.82
N TYR A 36 11.89 12.06 10.93
CA TYR A 36 12.96 11.07 10.85
C TYR A 36 13.74 11.09 9.53
N LEU A 37 13.10 11.43 8.42
CA LEU A 37 13.75 11.54 7.12
C LEU A 37 13.01 12.50 6.20
N LYS A 38 13.64 12.85 5.07
CA LYS A 38 12.96 13.52 3.98
C LYS A 38 12.41 12.48 3.00
N THR A 39 11.11 12.49 2.73
CA THR A 39 10.48 11.43 1.92
C THR A 39 9.39 11.90 0.96
N ALA A 40 8.99 11.06 -0.01
CA ALA A 40 7.95 11.38 -0.97
C ALA A 40 6.58 11.56 -0.33
N SER A 41 5.83 12.52 -0.85
CA SER A 41 4.44 12.78 -0.53
C SER A 41 3.74 13.21 -1.82
N ASP A 42 2.92 12.31 -2.37
CA ASP A 42 2.09 12.68 -3.51
C ASP A 42 0.93 13.58 -3.08
N ASP A 43 0.35 13.35 -1.89
CA ASP A 43 -0.72 14.16 -1.29
C ASP A 43 -0.42 15.66 -1.31
N TRP A 44 0.85 16.04 -1.23
CA TRP A 44 1.28 17.44 -1.35
C TRP A 44 0.78 18.13 -2.63
N PHE A 45 0.59 17.42 -3.75
CA PHE A 45 0.07 18.01 -4.98
C PHE A 45 -1.40 18.42 -4.91
N VAL A 46 -2.14 17.87 -3.94
CA VAL A 46 -3.59 18.04 -3.79
C VAL A 46 -4.00 18.54 -2.40
N ASP A 47 -3.01 18.90 -1.56
CA ASP A 47 -3.18 19.66 -0.32
C ASP A 47 -3.09 21.16 -0.65
N PHE A 48 -4.25 21.76 -0.92
CA PHE A 48 -4.39 23.13 -1.42
C PHE A 48 -4.43 24.18 -0.31
N ASP A 49 -4.69 23.78 0.93
CA ASP A 49 -4.73 24.66 2.09
C ASP A 49 -3.57 24.46 3.09
N ASP A 50 -2.63 23.56 2.76
CA ASP A 50 -1.40 23.24 3.51
C ASP A 50 -1.69 22.70 4.92
N ASN A 51 -2.81 21.98 5.08
CA ASN A 51 -3.22 21.39 6.35
C ASN A 51 -2.65 19.97 6.58
N GLY A 52 -2.02 19.37 5.56
CA GLY A 52 -1.49 18.01 5.56
C GLY A 52 -2.49 16.93 5.17
N LEU A 53 -3.63 17.29 4.56
CA LEU A 53 -4.63 16.36 4.04
C LEU A 53 -4.88 16.64 2.55
N PRO A 54 -5.15 15.61 1.75
CA PRO A 54 -5.49 15.77 0.34
C PRO A 54 -6.95 16.22 0.14
N GLU A 55 -7.20 17.26 -0.67
CA GLU A 55 -8.55 17.66 -1.10
C GLU A 55 -9.06 16.88 -2.33
N MET A 56 -8.19 16.11 -2.98
CA MET A 56 -8.54 15.25 -4.11
C MET A 56 -8.03 13.83 -3.88
N ALA A 57 -8.83 12.85 -4.32
CA ALA A 57 -8.42 11.46 -4.31
C ALA A 57 -7.28 11.24 -5.32
N MET A 58 -6.22 10.57 -4.90
CA MET A 58 -5.07 10.35 -5.78
C MET A 58 -4.45 8.98 -5.65
N GLY A 59 -3.79 8.55 -6.73
CA GLY A 59 -3.02 7.32 -6.78
C GLY A 59 -1.87 7.43 -7.78
N ARG A 60 -0.86 6.57 -7.60
CA ARG A 60 0.33 6.50 -8.45
C ARG A 60 0.50 5.11 -9.04
N LEU A 61 0.82 5.04 -10.33
CA LEU A 61 1.40 3.87 -10.99
C LEU A 61 2.90 4.17 -11.17
N PRO A 62 3.78 3.69 -10.27
CA PRO A 62 5.22 3.96 -10.36
C PRO A 62 5.81 3.04 -11.42
N VAL A 63 5.98 3.54 -12.64
CA VAL A 63 6.46 2.76 -13.78
C VAL A 63 7.50 3.56 -14.55
N HIS A 64 8.52 2.88 -15.09
CA HIS A 64 9.59 3.50 -15.88
C HIS A 64 9.51 3.15 -17.36
N THR A 65 8.84 2.05 -17.72
CA THR A 65 8.79 1.57 -19.11
C THR A 65 7.36 1.39 -19.58
N ALA A 66 7.17 1.35 -20.90
CA ALA A 66 5.85 1.08 -21.48
C ALA A 66 5.39 -0.35 -21.13
N GLU A 67 6.32 -1.28 -21.00
CA GLU A 67 6.08 -2.66 -20.59
C GLU A 67 5.58 -2.74 -19.14
N GLU A 68 6.23 -2.04 -18.21
CA GLU A 68 5.77 -1.94 -16.82
C GLU A 68 4.37 -1.28 -16.74
N ALA A 69 4.16 -0.19 -17.48
CA ALA A 69 2.86 0.47 -17.56
C ALA A 69 1.78 -0.50 -18.08
N ALA A 70 2.08 -1.27 -19.13
CA ALA A 70 1.16 -2.26 -19.66
C ALA A 70 0.86 -3.36 -18.63
N THR A 71 1.86 -3.85 -17.90
CA THR A 71 1.66 -4.84 -16.82
C THR A 71 0.71 -4.34 -15.74
N VAL A 72 0.96 -3.15 -15.20
CA VAL A 72 0.13 -2.58 -14.12
C VAL A 72 -1.29 -2.27 -14.61
N VAL A 73 -1.43 -1.68 -15.81
CA VAL A 73 -2.75 -1.37 -16.39
C VAL A 73 -3.54 -2.66 -16.69
N ASN A 74 -2.90 -3.69 -17.22
CA ASN A 74 -3.55 -4.98 -17.49
C ASN A 74 -4.08 -5.64 -16.21
N LYS A 75 -3.35 -5.51 -15.09
CA LYS A 75 -3.85 -5.98 -13.78
C LYS A 75 -5.09 -5.23 -13.33
N ILE A 76 -5.09 -3.91 -13.44
CA ILE A 76 -6.25 -3.06 -13.08
C ILE A 76 -7.48 -3.47 -13.90
N ILE A 77 -7.32 -3.63 -15.22
CA ILE A 77 -8.41 -4.05 -16.11
C ILE A 77 -8.88 -5.47 -15.77
N SER A 78 -7.95 -6.41 -15.58
CA SER A 78 -8.29 -7.82 -15.30
C SER A 78 -8.97 -8.00 -13.94
N TYR A 79 -8.65 -7.14 -12.96
CA TYR A 79 -9.33 -7.14 -11.67
C TYR A 79 -10.82 -6.79 -11.82
N GLU A 80 -11.22 -5.94 -12.78
CA GLU A 80 -12.64 -5.64 -12.98
C GLU A 80 -13.45 -6.87 -13.40
N ASP A 81 -12.82 -7.84 -14.09
CA ASP A 81 -13.45 -9.10 -14.49
C ASP A 81 -13.58 -10.10 -13.33
N THR A 82 -12.75 -9.98 -12.29
CA THR A 82 -12.75 -10.85 -11.09
C THR A 82 -13.32 -10.17 -9.85
N ALA A 83 -13.61 -8.87 -9.90
CA ALA A 83 -14.20 -8.12 -8.81
C ALA A 83 -15.51 -8.79 -8.33
N GLY A 84 -15.61 -9.03 -7.02
CA GLY A 84 -16.73 -9.76 -6.39
C GLY A 84 -16.59 -11.28 -6.38
N SER A 85 -15.53 -11.87 -6.94
CA SER A 85 -15.27 -13.31 -6.83
C SER A 85 -14.39 -13.69 -5.64
N MET A 86 -13.73 -12.71 -5.01
CA MET A 86 -12.84 -12.90 -3.87
C MET A 86 -13.54 -12.47 -2.58
N ASN A 87 -13.44 -13.27 -1.52
CA ASN A 87 -14.06 -12.98 -0.22
C ASN A 87 -13.11 -13.28 0.95
N ASP A 88 -11.82 -13.49 0.66
CA ASP A 88 -10.82 -13.88 1.64
C ASP A 88 -9.98 -12.66 2.03
N ALA A 89 -9.85 -12.43 3.34
CA ALA A 89 -8.95 -11.45 3.91
C ALA A 89 -7.83 -12.16 4.69
N LEU A 90 -6.60 -11.76 4.39
CA LEU A 90 -5.41 -12.25 5.06
C LEU A 90 -4.86 -11.14 5.98
N LEU A 91 -4.94 -11.37 7.29
CA LEU A 91 -4.45 -10.45 8.31
C LEU A 91 -3.10 -10.96 8.84
N VAL A 92 -2.05 -10.14 8.76
CA VAL A 92 -0.67 -10.55 9.05
C VAL A 92 -0.02 -9.61 10.07
N ALA A 93 0.32 -10.10 11.26
CA ALA A 93 1.02 -9.30 12.26
C ALA A 93 2.49 -9.71 12.39
N ASP A 94 3.34 -8.71 12.60
CA ASP A 94 4.66 -8.92 13.19
C ASP A 94 4.53 -9.34 14.68
N GLU A 95 5.65 -9.71 15.29
CA GLU A 95 5.74 -9.99 16.72
C GLU A 95 5.53 -8.72 17.55
N ASN A 96 4.84 -8.88 18.68
CA ASN A 96 4.50 -7.81 19.62
C ASN A 96 5.72 -7.31 20.42
N ILE A 97 6.64 -6.63 19.72
CA ILE A 97 7.80 -5.97 20.30
C ILE A 97 7.53 -4.47 20.34
N ASN A 98 7.45 -3.89 21.54
CA ASN A 98 7.18 -2.47 21.83
C ASN A 98 5.79 -1.95 21.43
N PHE A 99 5.00 -2.71 20.69
CA PHE A 99 3.62 -2.40 20.30
C PHE A 99 2.81 -3.70 20.15
N ASP A 100 1.49 -3.62 20.36
CA ASP A 100 0.56 -4.76 20.21
C ASP A 100 -0.03 -4.81 18.80
N TYR A 101 0.75 -5.33 17.85
CA TYR A 101 0.35 -5.47 16.45
C TYR A 101 -0.77 -6.49 16.26
N GLU A 102 -0.72 -7.61 16.98
CA GLU A 102 -1.77 -8.62 16.96
C GLU A 102 -3.10 -8.07 17.48
N GLY A 103 -3.07 -7.27 18.56
CA GLY A 103 -4.23 -6.55 19.07
C GLY A 103 -4.82 -5.57 18.05
N GLY A 104 -3.97 -4.84 17.33
CA GLY A 104 -4.37 -3.99 16.20
C GLY A 104 -5.13 -4.78 15.13
N LEU A 105 -4.65 -5.95 14.72
CA LEU A 105 -5.37 -6.78 13.74
C LEU A 105 -6.64 -7.42 14.28
N ASN A 106 -6.70 -7.76 15.57
CA ASN A 106 -7.95 -8.23 16.17
C ASN A 106 -9.01 -7.11 16.15
N MET A 107 -8.62 -5.83 16.25
CA MET A 107 -9.54 -4.71 16.01
C MET A 107 -10.01 -4.69 14.55
N ILE A 108 -9.10 -4.86 13.58
CA ILE A 108 -9.45 -4.91 12.16
C ILE A 108 -10.42 -6.05 11.84
N GLU A 109 -10.18 -7.26 12.36
CA GLU A 109 -11.04 -8.42 12.15
C GLU A 109 -12.49 -8.15 12.55
N ASN A 110 -12.72 -7.42 13.64
CA ASN A 110 -14.06 -7.05 14.10
C ASN A 110 -14.78 -6.03 13.20
N LEU A 111 -14.06 -5.36 12.31
CA LEU A 111 -14.60 -4.39 11.35
C LEU A 111 -14.90 -5.04 9.99
N LEU A 112 -14.40 -6.25 9.75
CA LEU A 112 -14.65 -6.98 8.51
C LEU A 112 -16.10 -7.49 8.44
N PRO A 113 -16.68 -7.63 7.23
CA PRO A 113 -18.01 -8.20 7.06
C PRO A 113 -18.13 -9.61 7.65
N GLN A 114 -19.25 -9.93 8.31
CA GLN A 114 -19.47 -11.26 8.94
C GLN A 114 -19.38 -12.45 7.97
N GLY A 115 -19.59 -12.21 6.67
CA GLY A 115 -19.51 -13.25 5.62
C GLY A 115 -18.11 -13.45 5.03
N MET A 116 -17.14 -12.60 5.40
CA MET A 116 -15.77 -12.65 4.89
C MET A 116 -15.00 -13.82 5.50
N THR A 117 -14.26 -14.56 4.68
CA THR A 117 -13.32 -15.57 5.19
C THR A 117 -12.08 -14.83 5.69
N VAL A 118 -11.69 -15.05 6.95
CA VAL A 118 -10.52 -14.38 7.54
C VAL A 118 -9.48 -15.42 7.92
N SER A 119 -8.26 -15.24 7.40
CA SER A 119 -7.07 -15.99 7.81
C SER A 119 -6.11 -15.07 8.54
N LYS A 120 -5.46 -15.56 9.60
CA LYS A 120 -4.51 -14.78 10.40
C LYS A 120 -3.14 -15.44 10.44
N ILE A 121 -2.08 -14.66 10.25
CA ILE A 121 -0.69 -15.10 10.38
C ILE A 121 0.01 -14.16 11.35
N PHE A 122 0.32 -14.66 12.55
CA PHE A 122 1.09 -13.91 13.55
C PHE A 122 2.53 -14.43 13.57
N ARG A 123 3.48 -13.61 13.11
CA ARG A 123 4.88 -14.02 12.93
C ARG A 123 5.50 -14.51 14.24
N GLY A 124 5.18 -13.86 15.37
CA GLY A 124 5.69 -14.22 16.69
C GLY A 124 5.21 -15.59 17.21
N GLN A 125 4.11 -16.10 16.66
CA GLN A 125 3.45 -17.33 17.13
C GLN A 125 3.54 -18.50 16.13
N ASN A 126 3.86 -18.20 14.86
CA ASN A 126 3.85 -19.18 13.79
C ASN A 126 5.27 -19.42 13.23
N PRO A 127 5.90 -20.58 13.50
CA PRO A 127 7.23 -20.91 12.96
C PRO A 127 7.23 -21.13 11.44
N THR A 128 6.06 -21.38 10.83
CA THR A 128 5.87 -21.51 9.37
C THR A 128 5.23 -20.27 8.74
N ALA A 129 5.20 -19.14 9.45
CA ALA A 129 4.52 -17.90 9.02
C ALA A 129 4.86 -17.50 7.57
N ARG A 130 6.14 -17.59 7.17
CA ARG A 130 6.58 -17.23 5.83
C ARG A 130 6.00 -18.16 4.75
N SER A 131 6.08 -19.47 4.94
CA SER A 131 5.53 -20.42 3.95
C SER A 131 4.01 -20.32 3.87
N ASP A 132 3.35 -20.15 5.01
CA ASP A 132 1.89 -20.02 5.08
C ASP A 132 1.42 -18.72 4.40
N LEU A 133 2.17 -17.63 4.57
CA LEU A 133 1.92 -16.35 3.92
C LEU A 133 2.03 -16.50 2.40
N LEU A 134 3.16 -17.01 1.89
CA LEU A 134 3.36 -17.15 0.45
C LEU A 134 2.33 -18.10 -0.18
N ALA A 135 1.94 -19.16 0.53
CA ALA A 135 0.88 -20.05 0.07
C ALA A 135 -0.48 -19.33 0.00
N SER A 136 -0.83 -18.57 1.04
CA SER A 136 -2.09 -17.82 1.10
C SER A 136 -2.17 -16.72 0.03
N LEU A 137 -1.06 -15.99 -0.18
CA LEU A 137 -0.98 -14.98 -1.23
C LEU A 137 -1.20 -15.59 -2.62
N ASN A 138 -0.56 -16.72 -2.91
CA ASN A 138 -0.71 -17.42 -4.20
C ASN A 138 -2.11 -18.02 -4.44
N GLN A 139 -2.95 -18.15 -3.40
CA GLN A 139 -4.35 -18.57 -3.55
C GLN A 139 -5.27 -17.43 -4.01
N GLY A 140 -4.79 -16.18 -3.98
CA GLY A 140 -5.62 -15.01 -4.21
C GLY A 140 -6.34 -14.57 -2.94
N GLN A 141 -6.36 -13.27 -2.69
CA GLN A 141 -7.02 -12.65 -1.54
C GLN A 141 -7.75 -11.40 -2.04
N LEU A 142 -8.84 -11.02 -1.39
CA LEU A 142 -9.46 -9.71 -1.63
C LEU A 142 -8.64 -8.60 -0.95
N LEU A 143 -8.27 -8.85 0.30
CA LEU A 143 -7.56 -7.93 1.17
C LEU A 143 -6.36 -8.63 1.81
N VAL A 144 -5.21 -7.98 1.80
CA VAL A 144 -4.06 -8.34 2.64
C VAL A 144 -3.75 -7.16 3.54
N ASP A 145 -3.88 -7.34 4.84
CA ASP A 145 -3.62 -6.30 5.83
C ASP A 145 -2.44 -6.72 6.72
N TYR A 146 -1.35 -5.96 6.63
CA TYR A 146 -0.15 -6.16 7.42
C TYR A 146 0.04 -5.03 8.42
N ILE A 147 0.23 -5.38 9.70
CA ILE A 147 0.65 -4.43 10.73
C ILE A 147 1.93 -4.92 11.39
N GLY A 148 2.99 -4.12 11.34
CA GLY A 148 4.27 -4.51 11.91
C GLY A 148 5.46 -3.69 11.45
N HIS A 149 6.66 -4.17 11.74
CA HIS A 149 7.89 -3.50 11.30
C HIS A 149 8.25 -3.85 9.84
N GLY A 150 8.84 -2.90 9.15
CA GLY A 150 9.21 -3.04 7.75
C GLY A 150 10.36 -2.12 7.37
N SER A 151 10.88 -2.35 6.18
CA SER A 151 11.79 -1.46 5.47
C SER A 151 11.34 -1.39 4.01
N ALA A 152 12.06 -0.66 3.16
CA ALA A 152 11.68 -0.44 1.77
C ALA A 152 11.26 -1.71 1.02
N GLU A 153 12.02 -2.80 1.18
CA GLU A 153 11.83 -4.04 0.40
C GLU A 153 11.28 -5.21 1.19
N ILE A 154 10.93 -5.04 2.48
CA ILE A 154 10.73 -6.20 3.36
C ILE A 154 9.81 -5.96 4.55
N TRP A 155 9.05 -6.99 4.93
CA TRP A 155 8.45 -7.13 6.25
C TRP A 155 9.41 -7.82 7.22
N LYS A 156 9.41 -7.40 8.49
CA LYS A 156 10.34 -7.87 9.52
C LYS A 156 10.44 -9.39 9.61
N GLY A 157 11.63 -9.88 9.96
CA GLY A 157 11.91 -11.31 10.10
C GLY A 157 12.03 -12.05 8.77
N GLY A 158 12.15 -11.31 7.66
CA GLY A 158 12.18 -11.91 6.32
C GLY A 158 10.85 -12.55 5.96
N LEU A 159 9.73 -12.02 6.48
CA LEU A 159 8.42 -12.62 6.31
C LEU A 159 7.95 -12.53 4.86
N PHE A 160 8.17 -11.38 4.21
CA PHE A 160 7.82 -11.11 2.82
C PHE A 160 8.75 -10.05 2.26
N SER A 161 9.16 -10.16 1.00
CA SER A 161 10.13 -9.25 0.36
C SER A 161 9.71 -8.84 -1.05
N SER A 162 10.34 -7.80 -1.60
CA SER A 162 10.15 -7.38 -3.01
C SER A 162 10.42 -8.53 -3.98
N SER A 163 11.45 -9.33 -3.71
CA SER A 163 11.76 -10.53 -4.50
C SER A 163 10.63 -11.57 -4.44
N ASP A 164 10.05 -11.79 -3.26
CA ASP A 164 8.89 -12.69 -3.13
C ASP A 164 7.68 -12.16 -3.89
N ALA A 165 7.40 -10.85 -3.79
CA ALA A 165 6.30 -10.19 -4.46
C ALA A 165 6.37 -10.36 -5.99
N LEU A 166 7.56 -10.20 -6.58
CA LEU A 166 7.78 -10.39 -8.02
C LEU A 166 7.55 -11.84 -8.49
N ASN A 167 7.60 -12.81 -7.58
CA ASN A 167 7.42 -14.24 -7.88
C ASN A 167 6.02 -14.77 -7.50
N LEU A 168 5.10 -13.91 -7.09
CA LEU A 168 3.72 -14.32 -6.83
C LEU A 168 3.01 -14.75 -8.12
N THR A 169 2.12 -15.73 -7.99
CA THR A 169 1.42 -16.40 -9.11
C THR A 169 -0.11 -16.32 -8.99
N ASN A 170 -0.61 -15.37 -8.20
CA ASN A 170 -2.03 -15.20 -7.89
C ASN A 170 -2.86 -14.47 -8.95
N PHE A 171 -2.32 -14.17 -10.14
CA PHE A 171 -3.12 -13.58 -11.21
C PHE A 171 -4.19 -14.56 -11.71
N PRO A 172 -5.47 -14.15 -11.91
CA PRO A 172 -6.01 -12.78 -11.88
C PRO A 172 -6.64 -12.35 -10.54
N TYR A 173 -6.45 -13.10 -9.46
CA TYR A 173 -7.00 -12.84 -8.12
C TYR A 173 -6.05 -11.96 -7.30
N LEU A 174 -6.06 -10.67 -7.63
CA LEU A 174 -5.11 -9.69 -7.10
C LEU A 174 -5.69 -8.93 -5.89
N PRO A 175 -5.07 -9.02 -4.70
CA PRO A 175 -5.52 -8.29 -3.52
C PRO A 175 -5.24 -6.80 -3.57
N PHE A 176 -6.01 -6.06 -2.78
CA PHE A 176 -5.60 -4.79 -2.21
C PHE A 176 -4.71 -5.02 -1.00
N PHE A 177 -3.48 -4.52 -1.03
CA PHE A 177 -2.54 -4.57 0.09
C PHE A 177 -2.63 -3.30 0.93
N VAL A 178 -2.81 -3.47 2.23
CA VAL A 178 -2.72 -2.43 3.25
C VAL A 178 -1.54 -2.77 4.13
N SER A 179 -0.47 -1.99 4.03
CA SER A 179 0.75 -2.25 4.80
C SER A 179 0.97 -1.11 5.80
N MET A 180 0.50 -1.33 7.02
CA MET A 180 0.74 -0.48 8.19
C MET A 180 2.14 -0.74 8.73
N THR A 181 3.10 -0.18 7.99
CA THR A 181 4.52 -0.33 8.26
C THR A 181 5.32 0.82 7.66
N CYS A 182 6.60 0.86 8.00
CA CYS A 182 7.53 1.86 7.50
C CYS A 182 8.06 1.52 6.10
N LEU A 183 8.26 2.56 5.28
CA LEU A 183 9.05 2.58 4.04
C LEU A 183 8.63 1.64 2.90
N ASN A 184 7.65 0.75 3.03
CA ASN A 184 7.24 -0.15 1.94
C ASN A 184 6.82 0.57 0.64
N GLY A 185 6.50 1.86 0.72
CA GLY A 185 6.24 2.75 -0.42
C GLY A 185 7.36 3.75 -0.66
N TYR A 186 8.61 3.46 -0.30
CA TYR A 186 9.78 4.33 -0.51
C TYR A 186 10.24 4.27 -1.99
N PHE A 187 9.34 4.63 -2.91
CA PHE A 187 9.53 4.51 -4.36
C PHE A 187 10.51 5.52 -4.94
N GLN A 188 10.87 6.56 -4.20
CA GLN A 188 11.75 7.62 -4.71
C GLN A 188 13.24 7.24 -4.80
N ASP A 189 13.60 5.99 -4.47
CA ASP A 189 15.00 5.55 -4.37
C ASP A 189 15.52 5.00 -5.70
N LEU A 190 16.73 5.43 -6.10
CA LEU A 190 17.32 5.09 -7.40
C LEU A 190 17.77 3.64 -7.53
N GLN A 191 17.93 2.92 -6.43
CA GLN A 191 18.55 1.59 -6.42
C GLN A 191 17.68 0.53 -5.76
N VAL A 192 16.58 0.94 -5.13
CA VAL A 192 15.71 0.10 -4.33
C VAL A 192 14.32 0.06 -4.99
N VAL A 193 13.88 -1.14 -5.36
CA VAL A 193 12.49 -1.35 -5.76
C VAL A 193 11.69 -1.65 -4.50
N SER A 194 10.90 -0.66 -4.07
CA SER A 194 10.08 -0.79 -2.87
C SER A 194 9.09 -1.96 -2.99
N LEU A 195 8.62 -2.46 -1.85
CA LEU A 195 7.70 -3.58 -1.84
C LEU A 195 6.38 -3.26 -2.55
N ALA A 196 5.91 -2.01 -2.47
CA ALA A 196 4.74 -1.54 -3.20
C ALA A 196 4.94 -1.59 -4.72
N GLU A 197 6.09 -1.12 -5.22
CA GLU A 197 6.41 -1.21 -6.64
C GLU A 197 6.52 -2.65 -7.11
N ALA A 198 7.22 -3.51 -6.35
CA ALA A 198 7.38 -4.91 -6.69
C ALA A 198 6.03 -5.65 -6.81
N LEU A 199 5.10 -5.39 -5.88
CA LEU A 199 3.74 -5.93 -5.91
C LEU A 199 2.95 -5.50 -7.16
N LEU A 200 3.06 -4.22 -7.55
CA LEU A 200 2.40 -3.72 -8.76
C LEU A 200 3.06 -4.24 -10.04
N LYS A 201 4.39 -4.28 -10.09
CA LYS A 201 5.18 -4.65 -11.28
C LYS A 201 5.28 -6.18 -11.51
N ALA A 202 4.87 -7.02 -10.55
CA ALA A 202 4.92 -8.49 -10.68
C ALA A 202 4.07 -9.05 -11.84
N GLU A 203 4.66 -9.68 -12.85
CA GLU A 203 3.92 -10.06 -14.07
C GLU A 203 2.85 -11.15 -13.88
N GLN A 204 3.07 -12.10 -12.96
CA GLN A 204 2.22 -13.29 -12.80
C GLN A 204 1.31 -13.24 -11.56
N GLY A 205 1.30 -12.13 -10.82
CA GLY A 205 0.62 -12.03 -9.54
C GLY A 205 0.84 -10.67 -8.89
N GLY A 206 0.98 -10.63 -7.57
CA GLY A 206 1.19 -9.39 -6.83
C GLY A 206 -0.12 -8.76 -6.37
N ALA A 207 -0.24 -7.44 -6.52
CA ALA A 207 -1.38 -6.66 -6.05
C ALA A 207 -2.08 -5.90 -7.18
N VAL A 208 -3.35 -5.56 -6.97
CA VAL A 208 -4.07 -4.60 -7.81
C VAL A 208 -3.83 -3.16 -7.34
N ALA A 209 -3.68 -2.99 -6.03
CA ALA A 209 -3.36 -1.72 -5.39
C ALA A 209 -2.62 -1.99 -4.07
N VAL A 210 -1.80 -1.02 -3.64
CA VAL A 210 -1.06 -1.04 -2.38
C VAL A 210 -1.21 0.31 -1.69
N TRP A 211 -1.56 0.33 -0.41
CA TRP A 211 -1.56 1.54 0.40
C TRP A 211 -0.57 1.41 1.55
N THR A 212 0.46 2.24 1.55
CA THR A 212 1.57 2.13 2.51
C THR A 212 2.39 3.41 2.60
N SER A 213 3.33 3.46 3.55
CA SER A 213 4.16 4.62 3.84
C SER A 213 5.42 4.68 3.00
N SER A 214 5.74 5.86 2.46
CA SER A 214 7.09 6.23 2.03
C SER A 214 8.00 6.61 3.21
N GLY A 215 7.47 6.76 4.42
CA GLY A 215 8.18 7.33 5.57
C GLY A 215 8.41 6.36 6.73
N LEU A 216 9.06 6.88 7.77
CA LEU A 216 9.12 6.30 9.11
C LEU A 216 8.03 6.97 9.95
N THR A 217 7.21 6.18 10.64
CA THR A 217 6.04 6.69 11.39
C THR A 217 5.73 5.84 12.62
N ASP A 218 4.95 6.40 13.54
CA ASP A 218 4.55 5.75 14.78
C ASP A 218 3.40 4.75 14.56
N PRO A 219 3.45 3.53 15.13
CA PRO A 219 2.44 2.50 14.91
C PRO A 219 1.05 2.84 15.48
N ALA A 220 0.94 3.71 16.49
CA ALA A 220 -0.36 4.02 17.11
C ALA A 220 -1.30 4.75 16.13
N GLY A 221 -0.77 5.72 15.38
CA GLY A 221 -1.52 6.43 14.35
C GLY A 221 -1.94 5.50 13.20
N GLN A 222 -1.07 4.56 12.83
CA GLN A 222 -1.32 3.60 11.76
C GLN A 222 -2.52 2.69 12.06
N VAL A 223 -2.65 2.18 13.29
CA VAL A 223 -3.78 1.31 13.65
C VAL A 223 -5.12 2.04 13.56
N VAL A 224 -5.18 3.30 14.02
CA VAL A 224 -6.40 4.13 13.92
C VAL A 224 -6.75 4.43 12.47
N MET A 225 -5.74 4.77 11.67
CA MET A 225 -5.88 5.02 10.24
C MET A 225 -6.37 3.76 9.50
N ASN A 226 -5.81 2.60 9.85
CA ASN A 226 -6.21 1.32 9.28
C ASN A 226 -7.66 0.96 9.62
N ALA A 227 -8.05 1.08 10.88
CA ALA A 227 -9.45 0.85 11.29
C ALA A 227 -10.43 1.74 10.52
N THR A 228 -10.07 3.01 10.29
CA THR A 228 -10.89 3.95 9.51
C THR A 228 -10.96 3.54 8.04
N LEU A 229 -9.82 3.15 7.44
CA LEU A 229 -9.76 2.62 6.07
C LEU A 229 -10.69 1.40 5.91
N ILE A 230 -10.60 0.42 6.80
CA ILE A 230 -11.39 -0.83 6.73
C ILE A 230 -12.89 -0.54 6.91
N LEU A 231 -13.25 0.38 7.81
CA LEU A 231 -14.62 0.85 7.95
C LEU A 231 -15.15 1.49 6.66
N LEU A 232 -14.38 2.36 6.03
CA LEU A 232 -14.76 3.01 4.78
C LEU A 232 -14.81 2.03 3.61
N LEU A 233 -13.89 1.05 3.57
CA LEU A 233 -13.81 0.04 2.53
C LEU A 233 -15.06 -0.84 2.47
N PHE A 234 -15.56 -1.29 3.62
CA PHE A 234 -16.67 -2.25 3.67
C PHE A 234 -18.03 -1.63 4.01
N ASN A 235 -18.07 -0.45 4.64
CA ASN A 235 -19.32 0.23 5.00
C ASN A 235 -19.54 1.54 4.24
N GLY A 236 -18.51 2.07 3.57
CA GLY A 236 -18.60 3.27 2.74
C GLY A 236 -19.21 2.97 1.38
N GLN A 237 -20.53 3.10 1.27
CA GLN A 237 -21.25 2.77 0.04
C GLN A 237 -20.76 3.57 -1.17
N GLY A 238 -20.15 2.88 -2.13
CA GLY A 238 -19.75 3.44 -3.41
C GLY A 238 -18.49 4.32 -3.37
N LEU A 239 -17.75 4.31 -2.26
CA LEU A 239 -16.45 4.98 -2.20
C LEU A 239 -15.43 4.25 -3.07
N THR A 240 -14.56 5.03 -3.68
CA THR A 240 -13.38 4.56 -4.43
C THR A 240 -12.16 4.46 -3.51
N LEU A 241 -11.13 3.70 -3.89
CA LEU A 241 -9.91 3.56 -3.11
C LEU A 241 -9.30 4.92 -2.72
N GLY A 242 -9.22 5.85 -3.66
CA GLY A 242 -8.66 7.18 -3.38
C GLY A 242 -9.52 7.99 -2.40
N GLU A 243 -10.84 7.84 -2.42
CA GLU A 243 -11.71 8.50 -1.43
C GLU A 243 -11.59 7.86 -0.04
N ILE A 244 -11.44 6.53 0.00
CA ILE A 244 -11.24 5.78 1.24
C ILE A 244 -9.89 6.17 1.88
N THR A 245 -8.82 6.29 1.10
CA THR A 245 -7.50 6.70 1.64
C THR A 245 -7.46 8.16 2.10
N VAL A 246 -8.18 9.07 1.43
CA VAL A 246 -8.38 10.46 1.91
C VAL A 246 -9.11 10.42 3.26
N GLY A 247 -10.27 9.77 3.33
CA GLY A 247 -11.09 9.70 4.54
C GLY A 247 -10.38 9.02 5.72
N ALA A 248 -9.55 8.01 5.44
CA ALA A 248 -8.78 7.32 6.48
C ALA A 248 -7.75 8.25 7.17
N LYS A 249 -7.30 9.31 6.50
CA LYS A 249 -6.33 10.28 7.03
C LYS A 249 -6.97 11.42 7.83
N GLU A 250 -8.24 11.75 7.60
CA GLU A 250 -8.92 12.92 8.19
C GLU A 250 -8.86 12.96 9.74
N GLY A 251 -8.83 11.79 10.39
CA GLY A 251 -8.78 11.68 11.85
C GLY A 251 -7.38 11.63 12.47
N ILE A 252 -6.31 11.69 11.65
CA ILE A 252 -4.93 11.48 12.10
C ILE A 252 -4.27 12.81 12.42
N SER A 253 -3.80 12.99 13.65
CA SER A 253 -3.11 14.22 14.05
C SER A 253 -1.64 14.25 13.65
N ASP A 254 -1.01 13.07 13.58
CA ASP A 254 0.40 12.94 13.25
C ASP A 254 0.66 13.38 11.79
N PRO A 255 1.44 14.45 11.56
CA PRO A 255 1.64 14.99 10.22
C PRO A 255 2.42 14.03 9.32
N ASP A 256 3.37 13.27 9.88
CA ASP A 256 4.18 12.32 9.13
C ASP A 256 3.29 11.23 8.54
N THR A 257 2.46 10.59 9.39
CA THR A 257 1.48 9.58 8.96
C THR A 257 0.54 10.08 7.87
N ARG A 258 0.02 11.32 7.99
CA ARG A 258 -0.86 11.88 6.95
C ARG A 258 -0.14 12.09 5.63
N LYS A 259 1.07 12.67 5.67
CA LYS A 259 1.80 13.10 4.47
C LYS A 259 2.49 11.96 3.73
N THR A 260 2.85 10.87 4.39
CA THR A 260 3.70 9.82 3.79
C THR A 260 2.97 8.57 3.35
N TRP A 261 1.66 8.43 3.61
CA TRP A 261 0.88 7.30 3.08
C TRP A 261 0.49 7.53 1.62
N ILE A 262 0.81 6.61 0.73
CA ILE A 262 0.59 6.77 -0.71
C ILE A 262 -0.22 5.59 -1.21
N LEU A 263 -1.25 5.90 -2.02
CA LEU A 263 -1.98 4.89 -2.77
C LEU A 263 -1.23 4.60 -4.07
N PHE A 264 -0.68 3.40 -4.17
CA PHE A 264 -0.12 2.87 -5.40
C PHE A 264 -1.21 2.06 -6.10
N GLY A 265 -1.77 2.58 -7.19
CA GLY A 265 -2.92 2.00 -7.87
C GLY A 265 -3.88 3.05 -8.44
N ASP A 266 -4.99 2.59 -9.02
CA ASP A 266 -6.03 3.46 -9.56
C ASP A 266 -6.91 4.04 -8.42
N PRO A 267 -6.92 5.37 -8.20
CA PRO A 267 -7.72 5.99 -7.15
C PRO A 267 -9.22 5.89 -7.37
N THR A 268 -9.67 5.58 -8.59
CA THR A 268 -11.10 5.44 -8.95
C THR A 268 -11.61 4.01 -8.75
N MET A 269 -10.72 3.06 -8.48
CA MET A 269 -11.05 1.65 -8.28
C MET A 269 -11.98 1.45 -7.09
N ARG A 270 -12.83 0.43 -7.17
CA ARG A 270 -13.64 -0.04 -6.05
C ARG A 270 -13.33 -1.50 -5.79
N ILE A 271 -12.96 -1.81 -4.56
CA ILE A 271 -12.78 -3.19 -4.09
C ILE A 271 -14.15 -3.79 -3.81
N ARG A 272 -14.42 -4.97 -4.35
CA ARG A 272 -15.72 -5.66 -4.23
C ARG A 272 -15.54 -7.16 -4.18
#